data_AF-A0A1A7C4E9-F1
#
_entry.id   AF-A0A1A7C4E9-F1
#
_cell.length_a   1.000
_cell.length_b   1.000
_cell.length_c   1.000
_cell.angle_alpha   90.00
_cell.angle_beta   90.00
_cell.angle_gamma   90.00
#
_symmetry.space_group_name_H-M   'P 1'
#
loop_
_entity.id
_entity.type
_entity.pdbx_description
1 polymer ?
#
loop_
_entity_poly.entity_id
_entity_poly.type
_entity_poly.pdbx_seq_one_letter_code
_entity_poly.pdbx_strand_id
1 'polypeptide(L)'
;MQFRLVALITSVLLTGCDSSEVSIVKKMTVPQDQTHTYETALSNRATCETSEWRTFKDNANREAVEYLCVLKNGAELLAAKRAWQIKEIRSEFQNYYQAMDQRIEEAKQHPAFLEKRVVELQEKLAQAQAQEAQADKENGDNDPVRAMRRAAVRNEMGAVASAKFSAERTEQSLLDAKANMEENLASLQREKERFQEDEKNALARIEKSYGGVVKATEVFQWSVKGEEVFPAWSGVKLQKQDGATISLNTNWGLTMRDLLHYRGDDHVRYALDIPGGVVLGQLNAPKPEAAHPIPNPVQQPGSSKETCYQVKLKDFRKGMGEESPVNNEMMNEWRAECGLPAV
;
A
#
# COMPACT_ATOMS: atom_id res chain seq x y z
N MET A 1 -56.00 -77.96 -18.66
CA MET A 1 -55.25 -76.78 -19.16
C MET A 1 -54.21 -76.40 -18.12
N GLN A 2 -53.03 -75.98 -18.58
CA GLN A 2 -51.93 -75.31 -17.86
C GLN A 2 -50.88 -76.17 -17.12
N PHE A 3 -49.80 -76.44 -17.85
CA PHE A 3 -48.45 -76.69 -17.33
C PHE A 3 -47.91 -75.43 -16.64
N ARG A 4 -47.32 -75.58 -15.45
CA ARG A 4 -46.50 -74.54 -14.80
C ARG A 4 -45.04 -74.72 -15.21
N LEU A 5 -44.52 -73.80 -16.00
CA LEU A 5 -43.09 -73.65 -16.28
C LEU A 5 -42.50 -72.68 -15.26
N VAL A 6 -41.59 -73.15 -14.40
CA VAL A 6 -40.81 -72.31 -13.48
C VAL A 6 -39.55 -71.88 -14.24
N ALA A 7 -39.49 -70.63 -14.66
CA ALA A 7 -38.30 -70.01 -15.23
C ALA A 7 -37.47 -69.39 -14.09
N LEU A 8 -36.33 -70.00 -13.80
CA LEU A 8 -35.30 -69.44 -12.91
C LEU A 8 -34.55 -68.35 -13.68
N ILE A 9 -34.75 -67.08 -13.33
CA ILE A 9 -34.00 -65.94 -13.87
C ILE A 9 -32.77 -65.74 -13.00
N THR A 10 -31.61 -66.19 -13.51
CA THR A 10 -30.30 -65.96 -12.90
C THR A 10 -29.82 -64.56 -13.29
N SER A 11 -29.98 -63.59 -12.40
CA SER A 11 -29.44 -62.24 -12.57
C SER A 11 -27.95 -62.23 -12.22
N VAL A 12 -27.09 -62.21 -13.25
CA VAL A 12 -25.66 -61.91 -13.11
C VAL A 12 -25.50 -60.41 -12.86
N LEU A 13 -25.22 -60.03 -11.61
CA LEU A 13 -24.77 -58.68 -11.27
C LEU A 13 -23.29 -58.55 -11.68
N LEU A 14 -23.04 -57.99 -12.87
CA LEU A 14 -21.73 -57.48 -13.24
C LEU A 14 -21.45 -56.24 -12.39
N THR A 15 -20.65 -56.38 -11.33
CA THR A 15 -20.00 -55.26 -10.65
C THR A 15 -18.93 -54.70 -11.59
N GLY A 16 -19.32 -53.75 -12.44
CA GLY A 16 -18.35 -52.98 -13.23
C GLY A 16 -17.41 -52.23 -12.30
N CYS A 17 -16.11 -52.40 -12.48
CA CYS A 17 -15.11 -51.51 -11.90
C CYS A 17 -15.45 -50.07 -12.32
N ASP A 18 -15.62 -49.18 -11.35
CA ASP A 18 -15.95 -47.77 -11.56
C ASP A 18 -14.82 -47.07 -12.33
N SER A 19 -14.93 -47.04 -13.65
CA SER A 19 -14.01 -46.43 -14.60
C SER A 19 -14.44 -45.00 -14.96
N SER A 20 -15.07 -44.28 -14.04
CA SER A 20 -15.42 -42.88 -14.24
C SER A 20 -14.17 -41.99 -14.37
N GLU A 21 -14.30 -40.87 -15.05
CA GLU A 21 -13.23 -39.88 -15.24
C GLU A 21 -12.68 -39.39 -13.89
N VAL A 22 -13.55 -39.28 -12.87
CA VAL A 22 -13.16 -38.97 -11.49
C VAL A 22 -12.23 -40.04 -10.95
N SER A 23 -12.56 -41.32 -11.14
CA SER A 23 -11.73 -42.44 -10.69
C SER A 23 -10.38 -42.49 -11.41
N ILE A 24 -10.31 -42.10 -12.69
CA ILE A 24 -9.05 -41.94 -13.43
C ILE A 24 -8.20 -40.85 -12.78
N VAL A 25 -8.75 -39.65 -12.57
CA VAL A 25 -8.02 -38.52 -11.96
C VAL A 25 -7.55 -38.86 -10.55
N LYS A 26 -8.41 -39.44 -9.72
CA LYS A 26 -8.07 -39.82 -8.33
C LYS A 26 -6.85 -40.72 -8.21
N LYS A 27 -6.69 -41.66 -9.15
CA LYS A 27 -5.58 -42.65 -9.16
C LYS A 27 -4.27 -42.09 -9.71
N MET A 28 -4.31 -40.96 -10.42
CA MET A 28 -3.10 -40.37 -11.00
C MET A 28 -2.17 -39.83 -9.92
N THR A 29 -0.87 -40.07 -10.10
CA THR A 29 0.20 -39.53 -9.24
C THR A 29 0.32 -38.03 -9.41
N VAL A 30 0.59 -37.32 -8.32
CA VAL A 30 0.79 -35.88 -8.35
C VAL A 30 2.19 -35.57 -8.90
N PRO A 31 2.34 -34.76 -9.97
CA PRO A 31 3.66 -34.49 -10.55
C PRO A 31 4.66 -33.84 -9.58
N GLN A 32 4.16 -33.10 -8.58
CA GLN A 32 4.96 -32.42 -7.57
C GLN A 32 5.53 -33.38 -6.51
N ASP A 33 4.87 -34.52 -6.29
CA ASP A 33 5.30 -35.56 -5.35
C ASP A 33 4.67 -36.90 -5.75
N GLN A 34 5.48 -37.78 -6.33
CA GLN A 34 5.04 -39.07 -6.83
C GLN A 34 4.67 -40.07 -5.71
N THR A 35 4.92 -39.74 -4.43
CA THR A 35 4.46 -40.55 -3.30
C THR A 35 2.96 -40.40 -3.04
N HIS A 36 2.31 -39.41 -3.67
CA HIS A 36 0.89 -39.12 -3.54
C HIS A 36 0.15 -39.29 -4.86
N THR A 37 -1.09 -39.79 -4.78
CA THR A 37 -2.12 -39.61 -5.83
C THR A 37 -2.96 -38.38 -5.53
N TYR A 38 -3.69 -37.85 -6.53
CA TYR A 38 -4.62 -36.75 -6.30
C TYR A 38 -5.67 -37.07 -5.24
N GLU A 39 -6.13 -38.33 -5.15
CA GLU A 39 -7.02 -38.75 -4.08
C GLU A 39 -6.38 -38.59 -2.70
N THR A 40 -5.14 -39.08 -2.51
CA THR A 40 -4.45 -38.96 -1.21
C THR A 40 -4.00 -37.53 -0.89
N ALA A 41 -3.83 -36.69 -1.91
CA ALA A 41 -3.50 -35.28 -1.76
C ALA A 41 -4.71 -34.44 -1.31
N LEU A 42 -5.89 -34.72 -1.86
CA LEU A 42 -7.06 -33.85 -1.73
C LEU A 42 -8.15 -34.39 -0.79
N SER A 43 -8.14 -35.67 -0.45
CA SER A 43 -9.13 -36.26 0.45
C SER A 43 -8.85 -35.94 1.92
N ASN A 44 -9.91 -35.84 2.73
CA ASN A 44 -9.84 -35.67 4.19
C ASN A 44 -9.01 -34.48 4.67
N ARG A 45 -8.93 -33.41 3.87
CA ARG A 45 -8.22 -32.19 4.22
C ARG A 45 -8.91 -31.48 5.37
N ALA A 46 -8.19 -31.26 6.47
CA ALA A 46 -8.70 -30.54 7.63
C ALA A 46 -9.11 -29.10 7.30
N THR A 47 -8.54 -28.52 6.24
CA THR A 47 -8.84 -27.18 5.72
C THR A 47 -10.18 -27.08 4.98
N CYS A 48 -10.79 -28.21 4.60
CA CYS A 48 -12.07 -28.23 3.90
C CYS A 48 -13.22 -28.43 4.90
N GLU A 49 -14.22 -27.56 4.84
CA GLU A 49 -15.50 -27.77 5.54
C GLU A 49 -16.29 -28.88 4.84
N THR A 50 -16.37 -28.79 3.51
CA THR A 50 -16.91 -29.82 2.63
C THR A 50 -16.03 -29.98 1.41
N SER A 51 -16.03 -31.17 0.82
CA SER A 51 -15.33 -31.44 -0.43
C SER A 51 -16.17 -32.30 -1.37
N GLU A 52 -16.07 -32.04 -2.68
CA GLU A 52 -16.83 -32.74 -3.71
C GLU A 52 -15.94 -33.00 -4.93
N TRP A 53 -16.14 -34.15 -5.57
CA TRP A 53 -15.61 -34.46 -6.90
C TRP A 53 -16.78 -34.57 -7.87
N ARG A 54 -16.68 -33.94 -9.05
CA ARG A 54 -17.69 -34.08 -10.09
C ARG A 54 -17.11 -33.96 -11.49
N THR A 55 -17.84 -34.47 -12.46
CA THR A 55 -17.57 -34.28 -13.89
C THR A 55 -18.37 -33.10 -14.42
N PHE A 56 -17.82 -32.41 -15.42
CA PHE A 56 -18.51 -31.35 -16.15
C PHE A 56 -17.97 -31.26 -17.58
N LYS A 57 -18.73 -30.58 -18.44
CA LYS A 57 -18.27 -30.22 -19.79
C LYS A 57 -17.60 -28.86 -19.75
N ASP A 58 -16.35 -28.79 -20.21
CA ASP A 58 -15.67 -27.51 -20.36
C ASP A 58 -16.21 -26.70 -21.54
N ASN A 59 -15.69 -25.48 -21.74
CA ASN A 59 -16.12 -24.59 -22.84
C ASN A 59 -15.86 -25.17 -24.24
N ALA A 60 -15.02 -26.21 -24.36
CA ALA A 60 -14.75 -26.93 -25.60
C ALA A 60 -15.55 -28.25 -25.70
N ASN A 61 -16.55 -28.44 -24.82
CA ASN A 61 -17.40 -29.63 -24.72
C ASN A 61 -16.62 -30.93 -24.45
N ARG A 62 -15.47 -30.84 -23.81
CA ARG A 62 -14.65 -32.00 -23.39
C ARG A 62 -15.06 -32.42 -21.99
N GLU A 63 -14.91 -33.71 -21.68
CA GLU A 63 -15.06 -34.20 -20.30
C GLU A 63 -13.94 -33.62 -19.44
N ALA A 64 -14.33 -33.01 -18.32
CA ALA A 64 -13.43 -32.47 -17.32
C ALA A 64 -13.88 -32.92 -15.94
N VAL A 65 -12.92 -33.04 -15.04
CA VAL A 65 -13.14 -33.36 -13.64
C VAL A 65 -12.81 -32.14 -12.82
N GLU A 66 -13.63 -31.84 -11.82
CA GLU A 66 -13.29 -30.85 -10.82
C GLU A 66 -13.41 -31.40 -9.40
N TYR A 67 -12.44 -31.00 -8.58
CA TYR A 67 -12.48 -31.11 -7.14
C TYR A 67 -12.79 -29.75 -6.55
N LEU A 68 -13.72 -29.71 -5.60
CA LEU A 68 -14.15 -28.53 -4.87
C LEU A 68 -13.85 -28.74 -3.39
N CYS A 69 -13.26 -27.75 -2.74
CA CYS A 69 -13.05 -27.70 -1.29
C CYS A 69 -13.56 -26.36 -0.76
N VAL A 70 -14.62 -26.36 0.04
CA VAL A 70 -15.06 -25.15 0.75
C VAL A 70 -14.05 -24.91 1.87
N LEU A 71 -13.29 -23.82 1.78
CA LEU A 71 -12.21 -23.52 2.71
C LEU A 71 -12.78 -23.07 4.07
N LYS A 72 -12.38 -23.75 5.14
CA LYS A 72 -12.70 -23.34 6.50
C LYS A 72 -12.16 -21.95 6.78
N ASN A 73 -12.97 -21.12 7.44
CA ASN A 73 -12.67 -19.73 7.76
C ASN A 73 -12.34 -18.86 6.53
N GLY A 74 -12.64 -19.32 5.31
CA GLY A 74 -12.21 -18.62 4.09
C GLY A 74 -12.87 -17.25 3.93
N ALA A 75 -14.16 -17.15 4.25
CA ALA A 75 -14.89 -15.88 4.20
C ALA A 75 -14.39 -14.90 5.27
N GLU A 76 -14.13 -15.40 6.48
CA GLU A 76 -13.63 -14.65 7.62
C GLU A 76 -12.21 -14.13 7.38
N LEU A 77 -11.33 -14.96 6.80
CA LEU A 77 -9.98 -14.55 6.40
C LEU A 77 -10.01 -13.47 5.33
N LEU A 78 -10.90 -13.58 4.33
CA LEU A 78 -11.05 -12.56 3.30
C LEU A 78 -11.66 -11.27 3.85
N ALA A 79 -12.59 -11.35 4.81
CA ALA A 79 -13.11 -10.19 5.51
C ALA A 79 -12.01 -9.49 6.32
N ALA A 80 -11.13 -10.26 6.99
CA ALA A 80 -9.97 -9.72 7.70
C ALA A 80 -8.94 -9.11 6.73
N LYS A 81 -8.65 -9.75 5.59
CA LYS A 81 -7.80 -9.20 4.51
C LYS A 81 -8.37 -7.88 4.00
N ARG A 82 -9.67 -7.81 3.72
CA ARG A 82 -10.37 -6.58 3.30
C ARG A 82 -10.18 -5.47 4.34
N ALA A 83 -10.44 -5.75 5.61
CA ALA A 83 -10.30 -4.76 6.69
C ALA A 83 -8.86 -4.26 6.82
N TRP A 84 -7.89 -5.16 6.74
CA TRP A 84 -6.47 -4.84 6.75
C TRP A 84 -6.09 -3.94 5.55
N GLN A 85 -6.48 -4.29 4.33
CA GLN A 85 -6.18 -3.47 3.14
C GLN A 85 -6.82 -2.08 3.20
N ILE A 86 -8.06 -1.97 3.70
CA ILE A 86 -8.72 -0.67 3.90
C ILE A 86 -7.92 0.19 4.88
N LYS A 87 -7.41 -0.43 5.97
CA LYS A 87 -6.60 0.27 6.97
C LYS A 87 -5.29 0.78 6.36
N GLU A 88 -4.57 -0.07 5.63
CA GLU A 88 -3.30 0.31 5.00
C GLU A 88 -3.50 1.48 4.01
N ILE A 89 -4.47 1.36 3.09
CA ILE A 89 -4.80 2.43 2.14
C ILE A 89 -5.12 3.73 2.88
N ARG A 90 -6.01 3.70 3.89
CA ARG A 90 -6.33 4.91 4.64
C ARG A 90 -5.12 5.52 5.33
N SER A 91 -4.25 4.69 5.90
CA SER A 91 -3.01 5.16 6.54
C SER A 91 -2.08 5.84 5.55
N GLU A 92 -1.92 5.28 4.34
CA GLU A 92 -1.10 5.88 3.28
C GLU A 92 -1.64 7.25 2.85
N PHE A 93 -2.96 7.35 2.59
CA PHE A 93 -3.58 8.62 2.18
C PHE A 93 -3.61 9.66 3.31
N GLN A 94 -3.73 9.25 4.58
CA GLN A 94 -3.66 10.18 5.71
C GLN A 94 -2.32 10.93 5.76
N ASN A 95 -1.21 10.24 5.55
CA ASN A 95 0.12 10.87 5.50
C ASN A 95 0.21 11.87 4.35
N TYR A 96 -0.35 11.52 3.18
CA TYR A 96 -0.41 12.42 2.04
C TYR A 96 -1.23 13.69 2.33
N TYR A 97 -2.41 13.55 2.94
CA TYR A 97 -3.25 14.70 3.28
C TYR A 97 -2.57 15.64 4.28
N GLN A 98 -1.89 15.10 5.30
CA GLN A 98 -1.14 15.90 6.25
C GLN A 98 -0.03 16.71 5.57
N ALA A 99 0.73 16.08 4.67
CA ALA A 99 1.77 16.77 3.90
C ALA A 99 1.19 17.86 2.98
N MET A 100 0.04 17.60 2.34
CA MET A 100 -0.62 18.62 1.52
C MET A 100 -1.18 19.77 2.34
N ASP A 101 -1.81 19.50 3.47
CA ASP A 101 -2.34 20.54 4.36
C ASP A 101 -1.21 21.44 4.87
N GLN A 102 -0.05 20.85 5.19
CA GLN A 102 1.15 21.62 5.53
C GLN A 102 1.62 22.49 4.35
N ARG A 103 1.74 21.96 3.13
CA ARG A 103 2.14 22.73 1.95
C ARG A 103 1.17 23.88 1.63
N ILE A 104 -0.13 23.64 1.79
CA ILE A 104 -1.16 24.65 1.61
C ILE A 104 -0.98 25.77 2.64
N GLU A 105 -0.74 25.42 3.89
CA GLU A 105 -0.55 26.41 4.96
C GLU A 105 0.76 27.19 4.79
N GLU A 106 1.85 26.53 4.43
CA GLU A 106 3.12 27.17 4.08
C GLU A 106 2.95 28.15 2.91
N ALA A 107 2.24 27.75 1.86
CA ALA A 107 1.95 28.62 0.71
C ALA A 107 1.12 29.85 1.12
N LYS A 108 0.19 29.71 2.07
CA LYS A 108 -0.58 30.85 2.62
C LYS A 108 0.26 31.81 3.43
N GLN A 109 1.20 31.28 4.22
CA GLN A 109 2.03 32.08 5.12
C GLN A 109 3.25 32.69 4.43
N HIS A 110 3.66 32.15 3.29
CA HIS A 110 4.88 32.57 2.60
C HIS A 110 4.92 34.08 2.26
N PRO A 111 3.84 34.71 1.75
CA PRO A 111 3.85 36.15 1.52
C PRO A 111 4.06 36.97 2.80
N ALA A 112 3.38 36.62 3.89
CA ALA A 112 3.54 37.32 5.17
C ALA A 112 4.96 37.17 5.74
N PHE A 113 5.57 35.98 5.56
CA PHE A 113 6.97 35.76 5.90
C PHE A 113 7.92 36.65 5.08
N LEU A 114 7.69 36.76 3.77
CA LEU A 114 8.48 37.63 2.89
C LEU A 114 8.29 39.11 3.22
N GLU A 115 7.06 39.55 3.53
CA GLU A 115 6.76 40.93 3.97
C GLU A 115 7.60 41.32 5.19
N LYS A 116 7.62 40.47 6.22
CA LYS A 116 8.45 40.72 7.41
C LYS A 116 9.93 40.84 7.05
N ARG A 117 10.42 39.97 6.16
CA ARG A 117 11.82 39.96 5.74
C ARG A 117 12.19 41.19 4.90
N VAL A 118 11.26 41.71 4.09
CA VAL A 118 11.45 42.99 3.38
C VAL A 118 11.66 44.12 4.37
N VAL A 119 10.82 44.23 5.41
CA VAL A 119 10.96 45.27 6.45
C VAL A 119 12.32 45.18 7.15
N GLU A 120 12.71 43.98 7.59
CA GLU A 120 14.01 43.75 8.25
C GLU A 120 15.21 44.13 7.36
N LEU A 121 15.13 43.84 6.05
CA LEU A 121 16.19 44.18 5.10
C LEU A 121 16.24 45.67 4.78
N GLN A 122 15.08 46.35 4.73
CA GLN A 122 15.01 47.80 4.57
C GLN A 122 15.63 48.53 5.76
N GLU A 123 15.41 48.06 6.99
CA GLU A 123 16.06 48.59 8.19
C GLU A 123 17.59 48.42 8.13
N LYS A 124 18.07 47.24 7.74
CA LYS A 124 19.51 46.98 7.57
C LYS A 124 20.13 47.86 6.48
N LEU A 125 19.42 48.08 5.39
CA LEU A 125 19.86 48.99 4.34
C LEU A 125 19.99 50.43 4.87
N ALA A 126 19.01 50.92 5.62
CA ALA A 126 19.06 52.24 6.24
C ALA A 126 20.23 52.36 7.23
N GLN A 127 20.49 51.33 8.03
CA GLN A 127 21.64 51.28 8.95
C GLN A 127 22.98 51.31 8.18
N ALA A 128 23.12 50.53 7.12
CA ALA A 128 24.33 50.51 6.30
C ALA A 128 24.58 51.89 5.65
N GLN A 129 23.53 52.54 5.16
CA GLN A 129 23.60 53.89 4.61
C GLN A 129 24.02 54.92 5.67
N ALA A 130 23.47 54.84 6.89
CA ALA A 130 23.85 55.71 7.99
C ALA A 130 25.31 55.51 8.41
N GLN A 131 25.78 54.27 8.48
CA GLN A 131 27.18 53.94 8.80
C GLN A 131 28.15 54.44 7.73
N GLU A 132 27.82 54.28 6.44
CA GLU A 132 28.65 54.81 5.35
C GLU A 132 28.69 56.34 5.35
N ALA A 133 27.55 57.01 5.59
CA ALA A 133 27.48 58.47 5.71
C ALA A 133 28.27 59.02 6.92
N GLN A 134 28.39 58.24 8.00
CA GLN A 134 29.26 58.56 9.14
C GLN A 134 30.73 58.35 8.78
N ALA A 135 31.08 57.22 8.17
CA ALA A 135 32.45 56.91 7.76
C ALA A 135 33.01 57.92 6.74
N ASP A 136 32.17 58.46 5.85
CA ASP A 136 32.57 59.50 4.89
C ASP A 136 32.79 60.87 5.55
N LYS A 137 32.12 61.16 6.67
CA LYS A 137 32.39 62.37 7.47
C LYS A 137 33.69 62.27 8.26
N GLU A 138 34.07 61.07 8.69
CA GLU A 138 35.28 60.82 9.49
C GLU A 138 36.54 60.66 8.63
N ASN A 139 36.43 60.14 7.41
CA ASN A 139 37.57 59.84 6.53
C ASN A 139 37.79 60.88 5.42
N GLY A 140 37.66 62.18 5.70
CA GLY A 140 37.88 63.26 4.74
C GLY A 140 39.25 63.15 4.03
N ASP A 141 39.26 62.52 2.86
CA ASP A 141 40.46 62.21 2.09
C ASP A 141 40.77 63.37 1.13
N ASN A 142 41.94 63.98 1.29
CA ASN A 142 42.36 65.12 0.45
C ASN A 142 42.80 64.70 -0.97
N ASP A 143 42.80 63.40 -1.30
CA ASP A 143 43.10 62.84 -2.63
C ASP A 143 41.81 62.48 -3.41
N PRO A 144 41.39 63.32 -4.38
CA PRO A 144 40.13 63.12 -5.09
C PRO A 144 40.09 61.86 -5.96
N VAL A 145 41.24 61.37 -6.45
CA VAL A 145 41.30 60.17 -7.30
C VAL A 145 41.12 58.91 -6.46
N ARG A 146 41.75 58.88 -5.28
CA ARG A 146 41.59 57.76 -4.33
C ARG A 146 40.20 57.75 -3.71
N ALA A 147 39.62 58.91 -3.44
CA ALA A 147 38.24 59.05 -2.99
C ALA A 147 37.24 58.48 -4.03
N MET A 148 37.39 58.82 -5.32
CA MET A 148 36.53 58.28 -6.38
C MET A 148 36.64 56.75 -6.50
N ARG A 149 37.84 56.18 -6.46
CA ARG A 149 38.01 54.71 -6.54
C ARG A 149 37.34 53.99 -5.37
N ARG A 150 37.45 54.52 -4.15
CA ARG A 150 36.77 53.95 -2.98
C ARG A 150 35.25 54.07 -3.09
N ALA A 151 34.74 55.22 -3.52
CA ALA A 151 33.31 55.41 -3.77
C ALA A 151 32.78 54.43 -4.84
N ALA A 152 33.51 54.19 -5.92
CA ALA A 152 33.12 53.23 -6.95
C ALA A 152 33.02 51.80 -6.40
N VAL A 153 34.04 51.33 -5.65
CA VAL A 153 34.03 49.99 -5.04
C VAL A 153 32.90 49.85 -4.01
N ARG A 154 32.61 50.89 -3.21
CA ARG A 154 31.50 50.85 -2.24
C ARG A 154 30.14 50.84 -2.91
N ASN A 155 29.97 51.58 -4.00
CA ASN A 155 28.74 51.60 -4.78
C ASN A 155 28.44 50.27 -5.49
N GLU A 156 29.47 49.53 -5.89
CA GLU A 156 29.30 48.26 -6.61
C GLU A 156 29.31 47.03 -5.70
N MET A 157 30.12 47.03 -4.65
CA MET A 157 30.36 45.84 -3.80
C MET A 157 30.39 46.15 -2.29
N GLY A 158 30.02 47.36 -1.88
CA GLY A 158 29.97 47.75 -0.47
C GLY A 158 28.77 47.20 0.29
N ALA A 159 28.76 47.41 1.60
CA ALA A 159 27.69 46.95 2.49
C ALA A 159 26.31 47.48 2.06
N VAL A 160 26.22 48.74 1.60
CA VAL A 160 24.99 49.34 1.07
C VAL A 160 24.53 48.65 -0.21
N ALA A 161 25.44 48.39 -1.15
CA ALA A 161 25.11 47.69 -2.41
C ALA A 161 24.60 46.26 -2.14
N SER A 162 25.24 45.52 -1.23
CA SER A 162 24.81 44.17 -0.84
C SER A 162 23.45 44.15 -0.11
N ALA A 163 23.24 45.10 0.81
CA ALA A 163 21.97 45.23 1.53
C ALA A 163 20.83 45.61 0.56
N LYS A 164 21.10 46.53 -0.37
CA LYS A 164 20.14 46.94 -1.41
C LYS A 164 19.74 45.77 -2.30
N PHE A 165 20.72 45.02 -2.82
CA PHE A 165 20.46 43.84 -3.65
C PHE A 165 19.60 42.79 -2.91
N SER A 166 19.89 42.56 -1.63
CA SER A 166 19.14 41.61 -0.81
C SER A 166 17.69 42.04 -0.58
N ALA A 167 17.47 43.34 -0.33
CA ALA A 167 16.13 43.92 -0.16
C ALA A 167 15.33 43.82 -1.47
N GLU A 168 15.90 44.26 -2.59
CA GLU A 168 15.25 44.22 -3.92
C GLU A 168 14.91 42.79 -4.34
N ARG A 169 15.81 41.82 -4.13
CA ARG A 169 15.55 40.41 -4.42
C ARG A 169 14.39 39.85 -3.60
N THR A 170 14.32 40.22 -2.31
CA THR A 170 13.25 39.74 -1.42
C THR A 170 11.91 40.40 -1.76
N GLU A 171 11.92 41.67 -2.13
CA GLU A 171 10.75 42.40 -2.61
C GLU A 171 10.21 41.80 -3.92
N GLN A 172 11.10 41.47 -4.87
CA GLN A 172 10.69 40.75 -6.08
C GLN A 172 10.08 39.39 -5.75
N SER A 173 10.72 38.64 -4.84
CA SER A 173 10.19 37.33 -4.39
C SER A 173 8.80 37.47 -3.76
N LEU A 174 8.54 38.56 -3.03
CA LEU A 174 7.23 38.85 -2.44
C LEU A 174 6.18 39.16 -3.51
N LEU A 175 6.53 39.95 -4.51
CA LEU A 175 5.65 40.25 -5.65
C LEU A 175 5.29 38.97 -6.39
N ASP A 176 6.29 38.13 -6.70
CA ASP A 176 6.09 36.85 -7.37
C ASP A 176 5.24 35.89 -6.51
N ALA A 177 5.50 35.83 -5.20
CA ALA A 177 4.73 35.01 -4.27
C ALA A 177 3.26 35.44 -4.23
N LYS A 178 2.99 36.75 -4.16
CA LYS A 178 1.61 37.29 -4.18
C LYS A 178 0.92 37.06 -5.52
N ALA A 179 1.62 37.29 -6.63
CA ALA A 179 1.07 37.13 -7.97
C ALA A 179 0.66 35.68 -8.26
N ASN A 180 1.44 34.70 -7.78
CA ASN A 180 1.23 33.28 -8.05
C ASN A 180 0.52 32.53 -6.91
N MET A 181 0.19 33.20 -5.79
CA MET A 181 -0.39 32.56 -4.61
C MET A 181 -1.69 31.82 -4.93
N GLU A 182 -2.61 32.48 -5.61
CA GLU A 182 -3.92 31.91 -5.94
C GLU A 182 -3.78 30.68 -6.85
N GLU A 183 -2.92 30.74 -7.86
CA GLU A 183 -2.66 29.62 -8.76
C GLU A 183 -2.00 28.44 -8.02
N ASN A 184 -1.01 28.72 -7.17
CA ASN A 184 -0.34 27.71 -6.37
C ASN A 184 -1.33 27.00 -5.43
N LEU A 185 -2.16 27.77 -4.72
CA LEU A 185 -3.20 27.21 -3.84
C LEU A 185 -4.23 26.40 -4.62
N ALA A 186 -4.69 26.90 -5.77
CA ALA A 186 -5.61 26.17 -6.64
C ALA A 186 -4.98 24.87 -7.16
N SER A 187 -3.69 24.86 -7.47
CA SER A 187 -2.96 23.67 -7.91
C SER A 187 -2.85 22.63 -6.80
N LEU A 188 -2.44 23.04 -5.59
CA LEU A 188 -2.40 22.17 -4.40
C LEU A 188 -3.78 21.60 -4.06
N GLN A 189 -4.84 22.41 -4.19
CA GLN A 189 -6.21 21.98 -3.93
C GLN A 189 -6.67 20.93 -4.96
N ARG A 190 -6.40 21.14 -6.25
CA ARG A 190 -6.68 20.13 -7.29
C ARG A 190 -5.89 18.85 -7.07
N GLU A 191 -4.64 18.95 -6.62
CA GLU A 191 -3.84 17.79 -6.26
C GLU A 191 -4.53 17.00 -5.14
N LYS A 192 -4.92 17.68 -4.05
CA LYS A 192 -5.66 17.07 -2.93
C LYS A 192 -6.93 16.36 -3.38
N GLU A 193 -7.74 17.00 -4.24
CA GLU A 193 -8.97 16.40 -4.80
C GLU A 193 -8.68 15.14 -5.63
N ARG A 194 -7.60 15.15 -6.43
CA ARG A 194 -7.16 13.97 -7.18
C ARG A 194 -6.88 12.80 -6.25
N PHE A 195 -6.14 13.03 -5.16
CA PHE A 195 -5.82 11.97 -4.19
C PHE A 195 -7.07 11.47 -3.46
N GLN A 196 -8.06 12.33 -3.18
CA GLN A 196 -9.34 11.89 -2.62
C GLN A 196 -10.09 10.93 -3.56
N GLU A 197 -10.10 11.22 -4.85
CA GLU A 197 -10.71 10.33 -5.84
C GLU A 197 -9.88 9.04 -6.00
N ASP A 198 -8.55 9.10 -5.95
CA ASP A 198 -7.68 7.92 -5.97
C ASP A 198 -7.92 7.01 -4.75
N GLU A 199 -8.08 7.57 -3.54
CA GLU A 199 -8.42 6.83 -2.32
C GLU A 199 -9.77 6.12 -2.49
N LYS A 200 -10.79 6.87 -2.91
CA LYS A 200 -12.13 6.32 -3.14
C LYS A 200 -12.11 5.18 -4.15
N ASN A 201 -11.37 5.34 -5.25
CA ASN A 201 -11.22 4.31 -6.26
C ASN A 201 -10.45 3.09 -5.73
N ALA A 202 -9.42 3.28 -4.91
CA ALA A 202 -8.71 2.18 -4.25
C ALA A 202 -9.63 1.39 -3.31
N LEU A 203 -10.39 2.08 -2.46
CA LEU A 203 -11.36 1.47 -1.54
C LEU A 203 -12.47 0.74 -2.31
N ALA A 204 -12.97 1.32 -3.40
CA ALA A 204 -13.97 0.68 -4.26
C ALA A 204 -13.43 -0.59 -4.93
N ARG A 205 -12.15 -0.65 -5.32
CA ARG A 205 -11.51 -1.87 -5.85
C ARG A 205 -11.42 -2.97 -4.80
N ILE A 206 -11.08 -2.63 -3.56
CA ILE A 206 -11.06 -3.57 -2.43
C ILE A 206 -12.48 -4.11 -2.18
N GLU A 207 -13.47 -3.23 -2.15
CA GLU A 207 -14.88 -3.60 -1.98
C GLU A 207 -15.38 -4.50 -3.10
N LYS A 208 -15.07 -4.14 -4.35
CA LYS A 208 -15.42 -4.95 -5.51
C LYS A 208 -14.81 -6.35 -5.43
N SER A 209 -13.61 -6.49 -4.89
CA SER A 209 -12.89 -7.77 -4.83
C SER A 209 -13.37 -8.67 -3.67
N TYR A 210 -13.58 -8.09 -2.48
CA TYR A 210 -13.78 -8.87 -1.25
C TYR A 210 -15.07 -8.53 -0.50
N GLY A 211 -15.74 -7.45 -0.86
CA GLY A 211 -17.02 -7.03 -0.28
C GLY A 211 -18.10 -8.09 -0.47
N GLY A 212 -18.76 -8.44 0.62
CA GLY A 212 -19.88 -9.38 0.65
C GLY A 212 -19.52 -10.84 0.35
N VAL A 213 -18.25 -11.24 0.41
CA VAL A 213 -17.87 -12.66 0.24
C VAL A 213 -18.39 -13.48 1.42
N VAL A 214 -19.12 -14.56 1.13
CA VAL A 214 -19.69 -15.49 2.12
C VAL A 214 -19.10 -16.88 2.05
N LYS A 215 -18.42 -17.21 0.95
CA LYS A 215 -17.82 -18.53 0.75
C LYS A 215 -16.61 -18.43 -0.14
N ALA A 216 -15.55 -19.14 0.23
CA ALA A 216 -14.38 -19.36 -0.60
C ALA A 216 -14.25 -20.85 -0.88
N THR A 217 -14.21 -21.23 -2.16
CA THR A 217 -14.09 -22.62 -2.59
C THR A 217 -12.83 -22.77 -3.42
N GLU A 218 -11.84 -23.49 -2.89
CA GLU A 218 -10.69 -23.90 -3.68
C GLU A 218 -11.13 -24.96 -4.69
N VAL A 219 -10.59 -24.85 -5.90
CA VAL A 219 -10.95 -25.69 -7.02
C VAL A 219 -9.71 -26.15 -7.75
N PHE A 220 -9.71 -27.42 -8.09
CA PHE A 220 -8.74 -28.05 -8.98
C PHE A 220 -9.52 -28.70 -10.12
N GLN A 221 -9.21 -28.34 -11.37
CA GLN A 221 -9.82 -28.90 -12.58
C GLN A 221 -8.79 -29.63 -13.43
N TRP A 222 -9.20 -30.75 -14.01
CA TRP A 222 -8.43 -31.54 -14.96
C TRP A 222 -9.24 -31.76 -16.23
N SER A 223 -8.56 -31.76 -17.37
CA SER A 223 -9.09 -32.32 -18.61
C SER A 223 -8.71 -33.80 -18.70
N VAL A 224 -9.66 -34.65 -19.10
CA VAL A 224 -9.45 -36.09 -19.24
C VAL A 224 -9.59 -36.47 -20.71
N LYS A 225 -8.61 -37.22 -21.24
CA LYS A 225 -8.64 -37.73 -22.62
C LYS A 225 -8.20 -39.19 -22.63
N GLY A 226 -9.17 -40.11 -22.60
CA GLY A 226 -8.87 -41.52 -22.35
C GLY A 226 -8.30 -41.68 -20.94
N GLU A 227 -7.11 -42.26 -20.82
CA GLU A 227 -6.40 -42.40 -19.54
C GLU A 227 -5.46 -41.22 -19.23
N GLU A 228 -5.31 -40.27 -20.15
CA GLU A 228 -4.46 -39.10 -19.94
C GLU A 228 -5.19 -38.01 -19.15
N VAL A 229 -4.52 -37.49 -18.12
CA VAL A 229 -5.04 -36.46 -17.20
C VAL A 229 -4.13 -35.23 -17.25
N PHE A 230 -4.71 -34.08 -17.58
CA PHE A 230 -3.99 -32.81 -17.70
C PHE A 230 -4.56 -31.79 -16.72
N PRO A 231 -3.73 -31.16 -15.86
CA PRO A 231 -4.15 -30.00 -15.09
C PRO A 231 -4.69 -28.90 -16.01
N ALA A 232 -5.93 -28.47 -15.75
CA ALA A 232 -6.62 -27.48 -16.59
C ALA A 232 -6.69 -26.13 -15.89
N TRP A 233 -7.05 -26.10 -14.60
CA TRP A 233 -7.21 -24.85 -13.85
C TRP A 233 -7.19 -25.05 -12.34
N SER A 234 -6.47 -24.20 -11.61
CA SER A 234 -6.55 -24.10 -10.15
C SER A 234 -6.88 -22.69 -9.72
N GLY A 235 -7.62 -22.58 -8.63
CA GLY A 235 -7.90 -21.29 -8.03
C GLY A 235 -8.94 -21.34 -6.93
N VAL A 236 -9.42 -20.17 -6.53
CA VAL A 236 -10.48 -20.04 -5.53
C VAL A 236 -11.67 -19.31 -6.14
N LYS A 237 -12.85 -19.92 -6.05
CA LYS A 237 -14.13 -19.29 -6.38
C LYS A 237 -14.71 -18.64 -5.12
N LEU A 238 -14.90 -17.33 -5.17
CA LEU A 238 -15.50 -16.53 -4.11
C LEU A 238 -16.97 -16.30 -4.42
N GLN A 239 -17.86 -16.79 -3.57
CA GLN A 239 -19.29 -16.53 -3.66
C GLN A 239 -19.64 -15.31 -2.79
N LYS A 240 -20.41 -14.38 -3.36
CA LYS A 240 -20.91 -13.20 -2.67
C LYS A 240 -22.36 -13.35 -2.21
N GLN A 241 -22.77 -12.47 -1.29
CA GLN A 241 -24.14 -12.39 -0.77
C GLN A 241 -25.19 -12.14 -1.87
N ASP A 242 -24.83 -11.39 -2.92
CA ASP A 242 -25.68 -11.11 -4.08
C ASP A 242 -25.73 -12.28 -5.09
N GLY A 243 -25.06 -13.40 -4.79
CA GLY A 243 -24.95 -14.57 -5.66
C GLY A 243 -23.86 -14.49 -6.71
N ALA A 244 -23.17 -13.34 -6.87
CA ALA A 244 -22.06 -13.21 -7.80
C ALA A 244 -20.88 -14.12 -7.40
N THR A 245 -20.14 -14.58 -8.40
CA THR A 245 -18.93 -15.39 -8.19
C THR A 245 -17.71 -14.72 -8.82
N ILE A 246 -16.63 -14.61 -8.07
CA ILE A 246 -15.32 -14.14 -8.54
C ILE A 246 -14.35 -15.32 -8.52
N SER A 247 -13.54 -15.47 -9.57
CA SER A 247 -12.49 -16.50 -9.61
C SER A 247 -11.13 -15.87 -9.42
N LEU A 248 -10.37 -16.37 -8.45
CA LEU A 248 -8.97 -16.05 -8.22
C LEU A 248 -8.13 -17.18 -8.80
N ASN A 249 -7.35 -16.90 -9.83
CA ASN A 249 -6.49 -17.91 -10.45
C ASN A 249 -5.23 -18.11 -9.63
N THR A 250 -4.80 -19.36 -9.48
CA THR A 250 -3.52 -19.70 -8.85
C THR A 250 -2.68 -20.55 -9.79
N ASN A 251 -1.38 -20.61 -9.54
CA ASN A 251 -0.51 -21.52 -10.27
C ASN A 251 -0.69 -22.94 -9.73
N TRP A 252 -1.16 -23.84 -10.59
CA TRP A 252 -1.42 -25.23 -10.23
C TRP A 252 -0.28 -25.92 -9.50
N GLY A 253 0.92 -25.86 -10.07
CA GLY A 253 2.08 -26.56 -9.53
C GLY A 253 2.53 -26.00 -8.19
N LEU A 254 2.44 -24.69 -8.00
CA LEU A 254 2.78 -24.05 -6.73
C LEU A 254 1.71 -24.34 -5.66
N THR A 255 0.43 -24.21 -5.99
CA THR A 255 -0.67 -24.52 -5.05
C THR A 255 -0.66 -25.98 -4.63
N MET A 256 -0.47 -26.91 -5.57
CA MET A 256 -0.39 -28.34 -5.24
C MET A 256 0.85 -28.66 -4.39
N ARG A 257 2.01 -28.05 -4.69
CA ARG A 257 3.20 -28.22 -3.86
C ARG A 257 2.98 -27.68 -2.45
N ASP A 258 2.44 -26.47 -2.33
CA ASP A 258 2.12 -25.84 -1.06
C ASP A 258 1.17 -26.72 -0.24
N LEU A 259 0.09 -27.20 -0.85
CA LEU A 259 -0.87 -28.12 -0.23
C LEU A 259 -0.21 -29.38 0.33
N LEU A 260 0.73 -29.97 -0.41
CA LEU A 260 1.41 -31.20 0.00
C LEU A 260 2.33 -30.96 1.22
N HIS A 261 2.94 -29.77 1.32
CA HIS A 261 3.82 -29.41 2.43
C HIS A 261 3.05 -28.87 3.65
N TYR A 262 1.98 -28.12 3.42
CA TYR A 262 1.20 -27.42 4.42
C TYR A 262 -0.27 -27.83 4.28
N ARG A 263 -0.74 -28.77 5.11
CA ARG A 263 -2.11 -29.30 5.03
C ARG A 263 -3.12 -28.62 5.95
N GLY A 264 -2.70 -27.56 6.65
CA GLY A 264 -3.49 -26.82 7.64
C GLY A 264 -3.79 -25.38 7.22
N ASP A 265 -4.05 -24.53 8.20
CA ASP A 265 -4.45 -23.14 7.97
C ASP A 265 -3.44 -22.34 7.12
N ASP A 266 -2.15 -22.68 7.18
CA ASP A 266 -1.10 -22.05 6.36
C ASP A 266 -1.41 -22.13 4.86
N HIS A 267 -1.93 -23.26 4.39
CA HIS A 267 -2.32 -23.41 2.99
C HIS A 267 -3.60 -22.64 2.65
N VAL A 268 -4.56 -22.55 3.58
CA VAL A 268 -5.74 -21.69 3.36
C VAL A 268 -5.30 -20.24 3.17
N ARG A 269 -4.33 -19.79 3.98
CA ARG A 269 -3.74 -18.46 3.86
C ARG A 269 -3.00 -18.30 2.54
N TYR A 270 -2.24 -19.29 2.10
CA TYR A 270 -1.58 -19.28 0.79
C TYR A 270 -2.59 -19.19 -0.36
N ALA A 271 -3.61 -20.06 -0.37
CA ALA A 271 -4.62 -20.15 -1.43
C ALA A 271 -5.45 -18.85 -1.57
N LEU A 272 -5.67 -18.14 -0.46
CA LEU A 272 -6.40 -16.87 -0.41
C LEU A 272 -5.49 -15.63 -0.47
N ASP A 273 -4.18 -15.82 -0.62
CA ASP A 273 -3.18 -14.75 -0.62
C ASP A 273 -3.32 -13.85 0.61
N ILE A 274 -3.37 -14.45 1.81
CA ILE A 274 -3.55 -13.72 3.07
C ILE A 274 -2.19 -13.22 3.58
N PRO A 275 -1.96 -11.90 3.70
CA PRO A 275 -0.72 -11.36 4.26
C PRO A 275 -0.47 -11.85 5.69
N GLY A 276 0.80 -12.03 6.07
CA GLY A 276 1.18 -12.48 7.42
C GLY A 276 0.62 -11.63 8.56
N GLY A 277 0.40 -10.33 8.33
CA GLY A 277 -0.18 -9.41 9.31
C GLY A 277 -1.69 -9.54 9.55
N VAL A 278 -2.41 -10.38 8.78
CA VAL A 278 -3.86 -10.57 8.92
C VAL A 278 -4.15 -11.70 9.90
N VAL A 279 -4.80 -11.38 11.02
CA VAL A 279 -5.23 -12.36 12.04
C VAL A 279 -6.75 -12.43 12.12
N LEU A 280 -7.31 -13.64 12.24
CA LEU A 280 -8.75 -13.81 12.47
C LEU A 280 -9.18 -13.16 13.78
N GLY A 281 -10.33 -12.50 13.78
CA GLY A 281 -10.86 -11.82 14.98
C GLY A 281 -10.29 -10.42 15.26
N GLN A 282 -9.31 -9.93 14.49
CA GLN A 282 -8.80 -8.55 14.58
C GLN A 282 -9.73 -7.49 13.95
N LEU A 283 -11.03 -7.79 13.81
CA LEU A 283 -12.04 -6.83 13.36
C LEU A 283 -12.31 -5.79 14.45
N ASN A 284 -11.39 -4.82 14.62
CA ASN A 284 -11.81 -3.47 14.93
C ASN A 284 -12.41 -2.91 13.65
N ALA A 285 -13.65 -3.31 13.35
CA ALA A 285 -14.41 -2.66 12.29
C ALA A 285 -14.45 -1.16 12.62
N PRO A 286 -14.01 -0.26 11.71
CA PRO A 286 -14.33 1.14 11.88
C PRO A 286 -15.85 1.22 11.78
N LYS A 287 -16.50 1.43 12.93
CA LYS A 287 -17.89 1.87 13.01
C LYS A 287 -18.04 3.05 12.04
N PRO A 288 -19.14 3.17 11.27
CA PRO A 288 -19.41 4.36 10.49
C PRO A 288 -19.74 5.47 11.49
N GLU A 289 -18.70 6.10 12.03
CA GLU A 289 -18.85 7.19 12.97
C GLU A 289 -18.99 8.47 12.15
N ALA A 290 -20.15 9.09 12.33
CA ALA A 290 -20.45 10.41 11.82
C ALA A 290 -19.31 11.38 12.14
N ALA A 291 -19.11 12.35 11.25
CA ALA A 291 -18.15 13.43 11.42
C ALA A 291 -18.14 13.93 12.87
N HIS A 292 -17.04 13.65 13.58
CA HIS A 292 -16.77 14.22 14.89
C HIS A 292 -15.57 15.15 14.82
N PRO A 293 -15.59 16.22 15.63
CA PRO A 293 -14.73 17.37 15.45
C PRO A 293 -13.28 17.01 15.81
N ILE A 294 -12.36 17.69 15.14
CA ILE A 294 -10.93 17.71 15.39
C ILE A 294 -10.67 17.75 16.92
N PRO A 295 -10.04 16.72 17.50
CA PRO A 295 -9.45 16.85 18.82
C PRO A 295 -8.17 17.68 18.68
N ASN A 296 -8.07 18.75 19.47
CA ASN A 296 -6.83 19.49 19.66
C ASN A 296 -5.65 18.54 19.94
N PRO A 297 -4.43 18.87 19.47
CA PRO A 297 -3.27 18.02 19.64
C PRO A 297 -2.85 18.03 21.11
N VAL A 298 -3.28 17.01 21.86
CA VAL A 298 -2.63 16.65 23.12
C VAL A 298 -1.39 15.85 22.75
N GLN A 299 -0.23 16.46 22.97
CA GLN A 299 1.08 15.81 22.93
C GLN A 299 1.02 14.49 23.72
N GLN A 300 1.05 13.36 23.01
CA GLN A 300 1.42 12.10 23.64
C GLN A 300 2.91 12.15 23.98
N PRO A 301 3.31 11.82 25.21
CA PRO A 301 4.71 11.72 25.56
C PRO A 301 5.35 10.62 24.70
N GLY A 302 6.34 10.99 23.89
CA GLY A 302 7.01 10.09 22.98
C GLY A 302 7.46 8.82 23.69
N SER A 303 7.14 7.67 23.10
CA SER A 303 7.71 6.39 23.54
C SER A 303 9.24 6.50 23.56
N SER A 304 9.92 5.85 24.52
CA SER A 304 11.38 5.98 24.68
C SER A 304 12.18 5.65 23.41
N LYS A 305 11.62 4.85 22.52
CA LYS A 305 12.17 4.48 21.22
C LYS A 305 12.17 5.63 20.21
N GLU A 306 11.10 6.41 20.18
CA GLU A 306 11.01 7.58 19.30
C GLU A 306 11.94 8.70 19.80
N THR A 307 12.04 8.88 21.12
CA THR A 307 13.01 9.79 21.72
C THR A 307 14.45 9.41 21.39
N CYS A 308 14.78 8.11 21.40
CA CYS A 308 16.09 7.61 20.97
C CYS A 308 16.42 8.02 19.52
N TYR A 309 15.48 7.82 18.59
CA TYR A 309 15.67 8.16 17.18
C TYR A 309 15.85 9.66 16.98
N GLN A 310 15.04 10.49 17.64
CA GLN A 310 15.13 11.95 17.56
C GLN A 310 16.46 12.50 18.12
N VAL A 311 17.03 11.87 19.16
CA VAL A 311 18.35 12.23 19.70
C VAL A 311 19.44 11.97 18.65
N LYS A 312 19.44 10.80 18.01
CA LYS A 312 20.42 10.47 16.95
C LYS A 312 20.33 11.44 15.76
N LEU A 313 19.12 11.75 15.32
CA LEU A 313 18.88 12.71 14.24
C LEU A 313 19.40 14.11 14.59
N LYS A 314 19.19 14.54 15.84
CA LYS A 314 19.68 15.83 16.34
C LYS A 314 21.20 15.88 16.44
N ASP A 315 21.84 14.81 16.91
CA ASP A 315 23.29 14.73 17.02
C ASP A 315 23.96 14.77 15.63
N PHE A 316 23.39 14.06 14.65
CA PHE A 316 23.86 14.14 13.26
C PHE A 316 23.76 15.55 12.68
N ARG A 317 22.61 16.22 12.83
CA ARG A 317 22.41 17.60 12.35
C ARG A 317 23.31 18.61 13.05
N LYS A 318 23.64 18.39 14.32
CA LYS A 318 24.61 19.22 15.05
C LYS A 318 26.04 19.05 14.51
N GLY A 319 26.41 17.85 14.06
CA GLY A 319 27.73 17.56 13.49
C GLY A 319 27.88 17.99 12.02
N MET A 320 26.81 17.85 11.22
CA MET A 320 26.85 17.99 9.77
C MET A 320 26.11 19.23 9.23
N GLY A 321 25.41 19.98 10.09
CA GLY A 321 24.55 21.11 9.72
C GLY A 321 23.07 20.69 9.57
N GLU A 322 22.14 21.61 9.85
CA GLU A 322 20.70 21.31 9.93
C GLU A 322 20.10 20.81 8.60
N GLU A 323 20.67 21.24 7.48
CA GLU A 323 20.24 20.90 6.11
C GLU A 323 20.93 19.66 5.53
N SER A 324 21.77 18.97 6.31
CA SER A 324 22.48 17.80 5.80
C SER A 324 21.53 16.65 5.49
N PRO A 325 21.56 16.08 4.27
CA PRO A 325 20.67 14.99 3.87
C PRO A 325 20.98 13.72 4.65
N VAL A 326 19.93 13.07 5.15
CA VAL A 326 19.99 11.79 5.85
C VAL A 326 19.56 10.70 4.87
N ASN A 327 20.46 9.78 4.53
CA ASN A 327 20.13 8.69 3.60
C ASN A 327 19.27 7.60 4.29
N ASN A 328 18.57 6.80 3.49
CA ASN A 328 17.66 5.76 4.00
C ASN A 328 18.38 4.64 4.77
N GLU A 329 19.62 4.31 4.40
CA GLU A 329 20.41 3.28 5.06
C GLU A 329 20.72 3.67 6.52
N MET A 330 21.16 4.90 6.73
CA MET A 330 21.47 5.47 8.03
C MET A 330 20.21 5.69 8.88
N MET A 331 19.08 6.06 8.27
CA MET A 331 17.79 6.10 8.97
C MET A 331 17.39 4.70 9.47
N ASN A 332 17.52 3.68 8.63
CA ASN A 332 17.14 2.32 8.97
C ASN A 332 18.07 1.70 10.03
N GLU A 333 19.36 2.02 9.99
CA GLU A 333 20.31 1.68 11.04
C GLU A 333 19.93 2.29 12.39
N TRP A 334 19.68 3.60 12.46
CA TRP A 334 19.31 4.26 13.72
C TRP A 334 17.97 3.78 14.26
N ARG A 335 17.02 3.47 13.38
CA ARG A 335 15.73 2.90 13.77
C ARG A 335 15.88 1.50 14.34
N ALA A 336 16.70 0.65 13.72
CA ALA A 336 17.01 -0.67 14.26
C ALA A 336 17.65 -0.59 15.65
N GLU A 337 18.62 0.31 15.85
CA GLU A 337 19.24 0.55 17.16
C GLU A 337 18.27 1.06 18.23
N CYS A 338 17.26 1.85 17.83
CA CYS A 338 16.20 2.33 18.72
C CYS A 338 15.00 1.35 18.82
N GLY A 339 15.08 0.16 18.20
CA GLY A 339 14.02 -0.85 18.24
C GLY A 339 12.73 -0.43 17.52
N LEU A 340 12.87 0.38 16.48
CA LEU A 340 11.84 0.82 15.53
C LEU A 340 11.94 0.01 14.22
N PRO A 341 10.82 -0.23 13.52
CA PRO A 341 10.84 -0.87 12.21
C PRO A 341 11.52 0.04 11.16
N ALA A 342 12.19 -0.56 10.18
CA ALA A 342 12.75 0.14 9.02
C ALA A 342 11.65 0.92 8.26
N VAL A 343 12.03 2.04 7.64
CA VAL A 343 11.19 2.88 6.79
C VAL A 343 11.24 2.40 5.34
#